data_AF-A0A4Q2Y491-F1
#
_entry.id   AF-A0A4Q2Y491-F1
#
_cell.length_a   1.000
_cell.length_b   1.000
_cell.length_c   1.000
_cell.angle_alpha   90.00
_cell.angle_beta   90.00
_cell.angle_gamma   90.00
#
_symmetry.space_group_name_H-M   'P 1'
#
loop_
_entity.id
_entity.type
_entity.pdbx_description
1 polymer ?
#
loop_
_entity_poly.entity_id
_entity_poly.type
_entity_poly.pdbx_seq_one_letter_code
_entity_poly.pdbx_strand_id
1 'polypeptide(L)'
;SNTAQLTADKDAICAPLDTPPDHPLVQKLAACGNGLAGAPWFCDAAWLAAKSIPSVAAGPGSIAQAHTADEWVSLEELEKGVKFYRSFLESL
;
A
#
# COMPACT_ATOMS: atom_id res chain seq x y z
N SER A 1 29.09 27.63 -15.78
CA SER A 1 28.12 26.54 -15.63
C SER A 1 28.13 26.07 -14.19
N ASN A 2 27.02 26.19 -13.48
CA ASN A 2 26.91 25.84 -12.06
C ASN A 2 26.38 24.41 -11.96
N THR A 3 27.25 23.43 -11.76
CA THR A 3 26.84 22.04 -11.59
C THR A 3 26.35 21.86 -10.15
N ALA A 4 25.02 21.82 -9.95
CA ALA A 4 24.47 21.43 -8.66
C ALA A 4 24.90 19.99 -8.35
N GLN A 5 25.67 19.80 -7.28
CA GLN A 5 25.97 18.48 -6.76
C GLN A 5 24.75 17.98 -5.99
N LEU A 6 24.14 16.90 -6.47
CA LEU A 6 23.10 16.19 -5.75
C LEU A 6 23.76 15.38 -4.63
N THR A 7 23.69 15.86 -3.40
CA THR A 7 24.00 15.04 -2.23
C THR A 7 22.76 14.22 -1.89
N ALA A 8 22.76 12.94 -2.24
CA ALA A 8 21.74 12.00 -1.76
C ALA A 8 21.91 11.86 -0.25
N ASP A 9 20.91 12.28 0.52
CA ASP A 9 20.84 12.03 1.95
C ASP A 9 20.64 10.52 2.18
N LYS A 10 21.73 9.84 2.55
CA LYS A 10 21.73 8.40 2.81
C LYS A 10 21.04 8.05 4.13
N ASP A 11 20.72 9.05 4.94
CA ASP A 11 20.11 8.90 6.26
C ASP A 11 18.62 9.28 6.24
N ALA A 12 18.02 9.45 5.06
CA ALA A 12 16.59 9.72 4.91
C ALA A 12 15.76 8.59 5.54
N ILE A 13 15.30 8.83 6.78
CA ILE A 13 14.46 7.90 7.53
C ILE A 13 13.09 7.87 6.87
N CYS A 14 12.73 6.69 6.37
CA CYS A 14 11.41 6.44 5.85
C CYS A 14 10.53 5.88 6.98
N ALA A 15 9.49 6.62 7.36
CA ALA A 15 8.54 6.17 8.37
C ALA A 15 7.77 4.94 7.87
N PRO A 16 7.37 4.01 8.75
CA PRO A 16 6.52 2.89 8.36
C PRO A 16 5.10 3.37 8.04
N LEU A 17 4.39 2.59 7.22
CA LEU A 17 2.94 2.71 7.11
C LEU A 17 2.30 2.08 8.36
N ASP A 18 2.07 2.89 9.39
CA ASP A 18 1.59 2.44 10.71
C ASP A 18 0.26 3.13 11.07
N THR A 19 -0.83 2.63 10.49
CA THR A 19 -2.19 3.05 10.85
C THR A 19 -2.75 2.09 11.90
N PRO A 20 -3.35 2.58 13.01
CA PRO A 20 -3.90 1.71 14.05
C PRO A 20 -4.89 0.66 13.50
N PRO A 21 -4.73 -0.63 13.85
CA PRO A 21 -5.56 -1.68 13.29
C PRO A 21 -7.02 -1.58 13.73
N ASP A 22 -7.31 -0.94 14.86
CA ASP A 22 -8.65 -0.71 15.40
C ASP A 22 -9.39 0.47 14.74
N HIS A 23 -8.75 1.20 13.82
CA HIS A 23 -9.40 2.28 13.10
C HIS A 23 -10.62 1.76 12.28
N PRO A 24 -11.80 2.39 12.35
CA PRO A 24 -13.03 1.84 11.74
C PRO A 24 -12.92 1.54 10.24
N LEU A 25 -12.25 2.42 9.48
CA LEU A 25 -12.03 2.21 8.04
C LEU A 25 -11.02 1.08 7.76
N VAL A 26 -10.05 0.86 8.64
CA VAL A 26 -9.08 -0.23 8.52
C VAL A 26 -9.80 -1.56 8.75
N GLN A 27 -10.64 -1.65 9.77
CA GLN A 27 -11.46 -2.84 10.06
C GLN A 27 -12.46 -3.15 8.92
N LYS A 28 -13.17 -2.14 8.40
CA LYS A 28 -14.08 -2.30 7.26
C LYS A 28 -13.34 -2.83 6.03
N LEU A 29 -12.22 -2.22 5.67
CA LEU A 29 -11.42 -2.62 4.51
C LEU A 29 -10.85 -4.04 4.69
N ALA A 30 -10.33 -4.36 5.88
CA ALA A 30 -9.80 -5.69 6.21
C ALA A 30 -10.87 -6.79 6.08
N ALA A 31 -12.11 -6.50 6.49
CA ALA A 31 -13.24 -7.42 6.38
C ALA A 31 -13.68 -7.71 4.94
N CYS A 32 -13.39 -6.81 3.99
CA CYS A 32 -13.66 -7.03 2.57
C CYS A 32 -12.57 -7.86 1.87
N GLY A 33 -11.39 -8.01 2.48
CA GLY A 33 -10.23 -8.67 1.89
C GLY A 33 -9.72 -9.84 2.73
N ASN A 34 -8.40 -10.00 2.76
CA ASN A 34 -7.73 -11.13 3.42
C ASN A 34 -7.27 -10.81 4.86
N GLY A 35 -7.84 -9.78 5.50
CA GLY A 35 -7.38 -9.29 6.80
C GLY A 35 -6.18 -8.34 6.70
N LEU A 36 -5.47 -8.15 7.83
CA LEU A 36 -4.32 -7.26 7.94
C LEU A 36 -3.01 -8.06 7.93
N ALA A 37 -2.00 -7.53 7.26
CA ALA A 37 -0.66 -8.09 7.24
C ALA A 37 0.39 -6.97 7.27
N GLY A 38 1.54 -7.26 7.89
CA GLY A 38 2.74 -6.43 7.76
C GLY A 38 3.53 -6.79 6.51
N ALA A 39 4.26 -5.82 5.96
CA ALA A 39 5.01 -5.95 4.73
C ALA A 39 6.40 -5.32 4.87
N PRO A 40 7.50 -6.03 4.52
CA PRO A 40 8.86 -5.51 4.63
C PRO A 40 9.25 -4.69 3.39
N TRP A 41 8.37 -3.82 2.92
CA TRP A 41 8.58 -2.93 1.78
C TRP A 41 7.98 -1.55 2.02
N PHE A 42 8.43 -0.57 1.27
CA PHE A 42 7.96 0.80 1.37
C PHE A 42 6.70 1.06 0.53
N CYS A 43 5.86 1.99 0.98
CA CYS A 43 4.74 2.52 0.23
C CYS A 43 4.58 4.02 0.52
N ASP A 44 4.30 4.81 -0.51
CA ASP A 44 4.10 6.27 -0.40
C ASP A 44 3.01 6.66 0.60
N ALA A 45 2.06 5.77 0.85
CA ALA A 45 1.02 5.92 1.88
C ALA A 45 1.60 6.14 3.30
N ALA A 46 2.85 5.73 3.56
CA ALA A 46 3.51 6.01 4.83
C ALA A 46 3.66 7.51 5.10
N TRP A 47 3.82 8.34 4.07
CA TRP A 47 3.85 9.80 4.22
C TRP A 47 2.50 10.41 4.60
N LEU A 48 1.40 9.78 4.18
CA LEU A 48 0.05 10.16 4.58
C LEU A 48 -0.20 9.78 6.04
N ALA A 49 0.16 8.55 6.41
CA ALA A 49 0.07 8.08 7.80
C ALA A 49 0.92 8.95 8.75
N ALA A 50 2.14 9.32 8.36
CA ALA A 50 3.00 10.24 9.12
C ALA A 50 2.39 11.64 9.33
N LYS A 51 1.40 12.02 8.53
CA LYS A 51 0.62 13.26 8.65
C LYS A 51 -0.76 13.04 9.29
N SER A 52 -0.93 11.93 10.01
CA SER A 52 -2.18 11.54 10.67
C SER A 52 -3.37 11.33 9.72
N ILE A 53 -3.11 10.99 8.46
CA ILE A 53 -4.15 10.57 7.50
C ILE A 53 -4.20 9.03 7.50
N PRO A 54 -5.29 8.40 8.00
CA PRO A 54 -5.40 6.94 8.04
C PRO A 54 -5.23 6.35 6.64
N SER A 55 -4.26 5.47 6.49
CA SER A 55 -3.85 4.94 5.18
C SER A 55 -3.57 3.45 5.24
N VAL A 56 -3.91 2.72 4.18
CA VAL A 56 -3.65 1.28 4.04
C VAL A 56 -3.17 1.01 2.62
N ALA A 57 -2.18 0.13 2.47
CA ALA A 57 -1.77 -0.41 1.18
C ALA A 57 -2.50 -1.73 0.94
N ALA A 58 -3.25 -1.82 -0.15
CA ALA A 58 -3.99 -3.00 -0.55
C ALA A 58 -4.09 -3.06 -2.08
N GLY A 59 -4.11 -4.26 -2.64
CA GLY A 59 -4.25 -4.50 -4.07
C GLY A 59 -4.25 -6.00 -4.40
N PRO A 60 -4.73 -6.39 -5.59
CA PRO A 60 -4.74 -7.78 -6.03
C PRO A 60 -3.34 -8.25 -6.48
N GLY A 61 -3.17 -9.56 -6.65
CA GLY A 61 -1.93 -10.15 -7.14
C GLY A 61 -0.93 -10.46 -6.04
N SER A 62 0.35 -10.62 -6.43
CA SER A 62 1.41 -11.04 -5.54
C SER A 62 2.60 -10.09 -5.62
N ILE A 63 3.07 -9.64 -4.46
CA ILE A 63 4.29 -8.83 -4.37
C ILE A 63 5.53 -9.60 -4.87
N ALA A 64 5.51 -10.94 -4.81
CA ALA A 64 6.60 -11.77 -5.33
C ALA A 64 6.69 -11.73 -6.87
N GLN A 65 5.60 -11.36 -7.55
CA GLN A 65 5.56 -11.18 -9.01
C GLN A 65 5.93 -9.75 -9.43
N ALA A 66 5.71 -8.77 -8.55
CA ALA A 66 6.04 -7.37 -8.79
C ALA A 66 7.56 -7.19 -8.96
N HIS A 67 7.97 -6.26 -9.81
CA HIS A 67 9.38 -5.95 -10.08
C HIS A 67 10.23 -7.12 -10.61
N THR A 68 9.58 -8.12 -11.19
CA THR A 68 10.27 -9.17 -11.95
C THR A 68 10.34 -8.78 -13.43
N ALA A 69 11.22 -9.41 -14.21
CA ALA A 69 11.31 -9.14 -15.65
C ALA A 69 10.00 -9.48 -16.38
N ASP A 70 9.30 -10.51 -15.89
CA ASP A 70 8.00 -10.95 -16.39
C ASP A 70 6.89 -10.46 -15.44
N GLU A 71 6.77 -9.16 -15.19
CA GLU A 71 5.72 -8.64 -14.30
C GLU A 71 4.33 -8.80 -14.94
N TRP A 72 3.39 -9.43 -14.20
CA TRP A 72 2.00 -9.61 -14.64
C TRP A 72 1.03 -9.76 -13.45
N VAL A 73 -0.26 -9.62 -13.73
CA VAL A 73 -1.35 -9.98 -12.83
C VAL A 73 -2.39 -10.81 -13.60
N SER A 74 -2.96 -11.83 -12.97
CA SER A 74 -3.97 -12.66 -13.62
C SER A 74 -5.28 -11.88 -13.80
N LEU A 75 -6.07 -12.24 -14.81
CA LEU A 75 -7.43 -11.68 -14.94
C LEU A 75 -8.30 -12.01 -13.73
N GLU A 76 -8.13 -13.20 -13.15
CA GLU A 76 -8.84 -13.61 -11.94
C GLU A 76 -8.49 -12.73 -10.74
N GLU A 77 -7.21 -12.41 -10.54
CA GLU A 77 -6.75 -11.51 -9.47
C GLU A 77 -7.27 -10.09 -9.71
N LEU A 78 -7.25 -9.62 -10.96
CA LEU A 78 -7.83 -8.33 -11.30
C LEU A 78 -9.33 -8.27 -10.96
N GLU A 79 -10.10 -9.30 -11.31
CA GLU A 79 -11.52 -9.40 -10.97
C GLU A 79 -11.76 -9.44 -9.45
N LYS A 80 -10.91 -10.15 -8.69
CA LYS A 80 -10.95 -10.14 -7.21
C LYS A 80 -10.68 -8.74 -6.67
N GLY A 81 -9.71 -8.03 -7.22
CA GLY A 81 -9.43 -6.63 -6.85
C GLY A 81 -10.64 -5.72 -7.07
N VAL A 82 -11.31 -5.84 -8.22
CA VAL A 82 -12.54 -5.09 -8.51
C VAL A 82 -13.65 -5.39 -7.49
N LYS A 83 -13.87 -6.68 -7.18
CA LYS A 83 -14.88 -7.09 -6.18
C LYS A 83 -14.52 -6.54 -4.80
N PHE A 84 -13.26 -6.64 -4.40
CA PHE A 84 -12.74 -6.13 -3.13
C PHE A 84 -13.01 -4.63 -2.96
N TYR A 85 -12.58 -3.79 -3.91
CA TYR A 85 -12.78 -2.34 -3.82
C TYR A 85 -14.26 -1.97 -3.89
N ARG A 86 -15.04 -2.66 -4.72
CA ARG A 86 -16.50 -2.47 -4.80
C ARG A 86 -17.15 -2.73 -3.44
N SER A 87 -16.89 -3.88 -2.83
CA SER A 87 -17.46 -4.24 -1.53
C SER A 87 -17.07 -3.24 -0.44
N PHE A 88 -15.84 -2.75 -0.45
CA PHE A 88 -15.43 -1.70 0.48
C PHE A 88 -16.22 -0.40 0.27
N LEU A 89 -16.28 0.11 -0.97
CA LEU A 89 -16.99 1.35 -1.30
C LEU A 89 -18.49 1.27 -1.01
N GLU A 90 -19.12 0.13 -1.28
CA GLU A 90 -20.53 -0.13 -0.97
C GLU A 90 -20.79 -0.29 0.54
N SER A 91 -19.75 -0.51 1.35
CA SER A 91 -19.84 -0.63 2.81
C SER A 91 -19.63 0.69 3.59
N LEU A 92 -19.27 1.77 2.89
CA LEU A 92 -19.07 3.10 3.47
C LEU A 92 -20.42 3.75 3.82
#